data_AF-X1I0V1-F1
#
_entry.id   AF-X1I0V1-F1
#
_cell.length_a   1.000
_cell.length_b   1.000
_cell.length_c   1.000
_cell.angle_alpha   90.00
_cell.angle_beta   90.00
_cell.angle_gamma   90.00
#
_symmetry.space_group_name_H-M   'P 1'
#
loop_
_entity.id
_entity.type
_entity.pdbx_description
1 polymer ?
#
loop_
_entity_poly.entity_id
_entity_poly.type
_entity_poly.pdbx_seq_one_letter_code
_entity_poly.pdbx_strand_id
1 'polypeptide(L)'
;KFMINWIIMIFYQLYTLGYLNLEQIFITNLLLLVIFRGIYVVSYYFNYYKNNHEEQTEGTKLFTKNEKIYFSIKQISLVLFGMIFYPITIYICFYSLLVSSNFIRQIGDNLRLKPINIFGRIINIFTPLIGIIWFLFIEVDFYSIAAVGISVLTFLHYGLKTSSLSLSKLIKKYDKRRLNKFPKAIQIVFIFLLIALPSTILSLSAVYAPPEKKTYMIEMRDGVKLATDVYFAPGSFGAPRPVVILRTPYGKSGWADDLALQLYSTQDYHVIIQDLRGT
;
A
#
# COMPACT_ATOMS: atom_id res chain seq x y z
N LYS A 1 31.49 -20.42 -1.84
CA LYS A 1 31.23 -19.02 -2.25
C LYS A 1 29.97 -18.59 -1.52
N PHE A 2 30.08 -17.97 -0.35
CA PHE A 2 28.93 -17.45 0.40
C PHE A 2 28.33 -16.29 -0.39
N MET A 3 27.34 -16.57 -1.23
CA MET A 3 26.63 -15.54 -1.98
C MET A 3 25.37 -15.23 -1.19
N ILE A 4 25.35 -14.03 -0.60
CA ILE A 4 24.14 -13.42 -0.05
C ILE A 4 23.02 -13.57 -1.08
N ASN A 5 21.87 -14.07 -0.63
CA ASN A 5 20.68 -14.03 -1.46
C ASN A 5 20.12 -12.61 -1.40
N TRP A 6 20.47 -11.81 -2.42
CA TRP A 6 20.10 -10.41 -2.50
C TRP A 6 18.59 -10.17 -2.43
N ILE A 7 17.77 -11.11 -2.89
CA ILE A 7 16.30 -11.00 -2.79
C ILE A 7 15.89 -11.07 -1.32
N ILE A 8 16.35 -12.09 -0.58
CA ILE A 8 16.05 -12.23 0.84
C ILE A 8 16.57 -11.00 1.60
N MET A 9 17.80 -10.58 1.33
CA MET A 9 18.41 -9.43 2.00
C MET A 9 17.59 -8.14 1.79
N ILE A 10 17.18 -7.84 0.57
CA ILE A 10 16.40 -6.62 0.27
C ILE A 10 15.06 -6.64 1.00
N PHE A 11 14.30 -7.74 0.90
CA PHE A 11 12.98 -7.81 1.53
C PHE A 11 13.06 -7.85 3.06
N TYR A 12 14.06 -8.55 3.61
CA TYR A 12 14.35 -8.55 5.03
C TYR A 12 14.65 -7.14 5.52
N GLN A 13 15.54 -6.41 4.83
CA GLN A 13 15.91 -5.04 5.23
C GLN A 13 14.73 -4.06 5.11
N LEU A 14 13.92 -4.19 4.06
CA LEU A 14 12.72 -3.36 3.90
C LEU A 14 11.67 -3.65 4.99
N TYR A 15 11.58 -4.90 5.45
CA TYR A 15 10.73 -5.25 6.59
C TYR A 15 11.27 -4.67 7.90
N THR A 16 12.57 -4.84 8.19
CA THR A 16 13.18 -4.36 9.45
C THR A 16 13.18 -2.83 9.56
N LEU A 17 13.29 -2.13 8.43
CA LEU A 17 13.10 -0.66 8.36
C LEU A 17 11.63 -0.22 8.49
N GLY A 18 10.69 -1.17 8.61
CA GLY A 18 9.25 -0.89 8.76
C GLY A 18 8.55 -0.51 7.46
N TYR A 19 9.21 -0.60 6.30
CA TYR A 19 8.63 -0.20 5.01
C TYR A 19 7.68 -1.23 4.43
N LEU A 20 7.90 -2.52 4.71
CA LEU A 20 7.10 -3.64 4.20
C LEU A 20 6.48 -4.48 5.34
N ASN A 21 5.93 -3.83 6.36
CA ASN A 21 5.21 -4.53 7.42
C ASN A 21 3.84 -5.02 6.92
N LEU A 22 3.63 -6.34 6.90
CA LEU A 22 2.39 -6.96 6.41
C LEU A 22 1.17 -6.54 7.22
N GLU A 23 1.30 -6.41 8.54
CA GLU A 23 0.21 -5.98 9.40
C GLU A 23 -0.24 -4.57 9.01
N GLN A 24 0.71 -3.64 8.87
CA GLN A 24 0.42 -2.28 8.44
C GLN A 24 -0.18 -2.23 7.03
N ILE A 25 0.33 -3.04 6.09
CA ILE A 25 -0.18 -3.11 4.71
C ILE A 25 -1.66 -3.54 4.68
N PHE A 26 -2.01 -4.62 5.39
CA PHE A 26 -3.36 -5.20 5.29
C PHE A 26 -4.37 -4.58 6.26
N ILE A 27 -3.95 -4.17 7.45
CA ILE A 27 -4.86 -3.63 8.46
C ILE A 27 -5.02 -2.12 8.30
N THR A 28 -3.91 -1.39 8.18
CA THR A 28 -3.95 0.08 8.15
C THR A 28 -4.10 0.60 6.73
N ASN A 29 -3.19 0.24 5.84
CA ASN A 29 -3.08 0.86 4.53
C ASN A 29 -4.28 0.53 3.64
N LEU A 30 -4.61 -0.76 3.56
CA LEU A 30 -5.75 -1.25 2.79
C LEU A 30 -7.07 -0.64 3.30
N LEU A 31 -7.26 -0.58 4.61
CA LEU A 31 -8.48 -0.02 5.21
C LEU A 31 -8.65 1.46 4.87
N LEU A 32 -7.59 2.26 5.06
CA LEU A 32 -7.60 3.68 4.70
C LEU A 32 -7.91 3.85 3.21
N LEU A 33 -7.23 3.10 2.34
CA LEU A 33 -7.44 3.21 0.90
C LEU A 33 -8.86 2.84 0.49
N VAL A 34 -9.44 1.77 1.03
CA VAL A 34 -10.82 1.37 0.72
C VAL A 34 -11.80 2.47 1.12
N ILE A 35 -11.63 3.08 2.30
CA ILE A 35 -12.49 4.17 2.78
C ILE A 35 -12.35 5.40 1.87
N PHE A 36 -11.14 5.94 1.71
CA PHE A 36 -10.93 7.20 1.00
C PHE A 36 -11.11 7.08 -0.52
N ARG A 37 -10.73 5.94 -1.13
CA ARG A 37 -11.05 5.66 -2.54
C ARG A 37 -12.54 5.40 -2.71
N GLY A 38 -13.19 4.74 -1.76
CA GLY A 38 -14.64 4.54 -1.75
C GLY A 38 -15.38 5.87 -1.80
N ILE A 39 -15.04 6.81 -0.91
CA ILE A 39 -15.58 8.18 -0.91
C ILE A 39 -15.37 8.83 -2.27
N TYR A 40 -14.17 8.74 -2.83
CA TYR A 40 -13.86 9.30 -4.16
C TYR A 40 -14.72 8.71 -5.27
N VAL A 41 -14.85 7.39 -5.33
CA VAL A 41 -15.64 6.71 -6.37
C VAL A 41 -17.11 7.09 -6.25
N VAL A 42 -17.64 7.14 -5.02
CA VAL A 42 -19.03 7.52 -4.75
C VAL A 42 -19.27 8.98 -5.15
N SER A 43 -18.44 9.92 -4.69
CA SER A 43 -18.57 11.34 -5.06
C SER A 43 -18.42 11.55 -6.58
N TYR A 44 -17.49 10.86 -7.23
CA TYR A 44 -17.33 10.90 -8.68
C TYR A 44 -18.58 10.39 -9.42
N TYR A 45 -19.13 9.27 -8.98
CA TYR A 45 -20.34 8.68 -9.56
C TYR A 45 -21.54 9.63 -9.41
N PHE A 46 -21.79 10.16 -8.22
CA PHE A 46 -22.92 11.08 -8.01
C PHE A 46 -22.79 12.37 -8.82
N ASN A 47 -21.58 12.93 -8.94
CA ASN A 47 -21.35 14.16 -9.70
C ASN A 47 -21.66 13.99 -11.19
N TYR A 48 -21.29 12.86 -11.79
CA TYR A 48 -21.36 12.67 -13.24
C TYR A 48 -22.54 11.81 -13.72
N TYR A 49 -22.99 10.83 -12.94
CA TYR A 49 -24.07 9.91 -13.34
C TYR A 49 -25.45 10.44 -12.96
N LYS A 50 -25.64 10.92 -11.72
CA LYS A 50 -26.98 11.31 -11.21
C LYS A 50 -27.42 12.70 -11.69
N ASN A 51 -26.48 13.60 -11.96
CA ASN A 51 -26.77 15.02 -12.17
C ASN A 51 -26.90 15.46 -13.66
N ASN A 52 -26.84 14.53 -14.62
CA ASN A 52 -26.83 14.86 -16.06
C ASN A 52 -28.05 14.32 -16.81
N HIS A 53 -29.27 14.52 -16.28
CA HIS A 53 -30.47 14.21 -17.06
C HIS A 53 -30.65 15.16 -18.26
N GLU A 54 -30.03 16.35 -18.27
CA GLU A 54 -30.20 17.35 -19.34
C GLU A 54 -29.13 17.30 -20.47
N GLU A 55 -27.97 16.66 -20.27
CA GLU A 55 -26.85 16.62 -21.26
C GLU A 55 -26.70 15.27 -22.01
N GLN A 56 -27.57 14.29 -21.77
CA GLN A 56 -27.40 12.92 -22.29
C GLN A 56 -28.01 12.73 -23.70
N THR A 57 -27.16 12.79 -24.72
CA THR A 57 -27.40 12.12 -26.01
C THR A 57 -26.72 10.74 -25.97
N GLU A 58 -27.15 9.77 -26.80
CA GLU A 58 -26.63 8.39 -26.75
C GLU A 58 -25.10 8.27 -26.91
N GLY A 59 -24.43 9.29 -27.45
CA GLY A 59 -22.96 9.36 -27.57
C GLY A 59 -22.20 10.02 -26.40
N THR A 60 -22.87 10.51 -25.35
CA THR A 60 -22.23 11.23 -24.22
C THR A 60 -22.33 10.51 -22.87
N LYS A 61 -22.72 9.23 -22.85
CA LYS A 61 -22.83 8.44 -21.62
C LYS A 61 -21.44 8.06 -21.10
N LEU A 62 -21.06 8.64 -19.96
CA LEU A 62 -19.96 8.12 -19.14
C LEU A 62 -20.38 6.77 -18.56
N PHE A 63 -19.45 5.81 -18.53
CA PHE A 63 -19.64 4.45 -18.01
C PHE A 63 -20.29 3.46 -18.99
N THR A 64 -19.87 3.47 -20.25
CA THR A 64 -20.03 2.27 -21.11
C THR A 64 -19.41 1.04 -20.45
N LYS A 65 -19.80 -0.17 -20.87
CA LYS A 65 -19.31 -1.44 -20.26
C LYS A 65 -17.78 -1.48 -20.17
N ASN A 66 -17.09 -1.04 -21.22
CA ASN A 66 -15.63 -1.01 -21.26
C ASN A 66 -15.04 0.08 -20.34
N GLU A 67 -15.61 1.28 -20.32
CA GLU A 67 -15.14 2.35 -19.44
C GLU A 67 -15.30 2.02 -17.96
N LYS A 68 -16.39 1.34 -17.58
CA LYS A 68 -16.56 0.82 -16.21
C LYS A 68 -15.40 -0.10 -15.84
N ILE A 69 -15.02 -1.02 -16.73
CA ILE A 69 -13.90 -1.95 -16.51
C ILE A 69 -12.59 -1.17 -16.34
N TYR A 70 -12.25 -0.25 -17.26
CA TYR A 70 -11.01 0.54 -17.15
C TYR A 70 -10.98 1.40 -15.89
N PHE A 71 -12.11 2.00 -15.52
CA PHE A 71 -12.22 2.79 -14.30
C PHE A 71 -11.97 1.90 -13.07
N SER A 72 -12.65 0.76 -12.97
CA SER A 72 -12.48 -0.19 -11.86
C SER A 72 -11.06 -0.73 -11.76
N ILE A 73 -10.45 -1.13 -12.88
CA ILE A 73 -9.05 -1.59 -12.91
C ILE A 73 -8.11 -0.50 -12.40
N LYS A 74 -8.32 0.76 -12.80
CA LYS A 74 -7.52 1.88 -12.30
C LYS A 74 -7.69 2.07 -10.79
N GLN A 75 -8.90 1.91 -10.25
CA GLN A 75 -9.12 2.00 -8.81
C GLN A 75 -8.38 0.89 -8.07
N ILE A 76 -8.53 -0.35 -8.53
CA ILE A 76 -7.88 -1.53 -7.93
C ILE A 76 -6.35 -1.37 -7.97
N SER A 77 -5.79 -0.97 -9.12
CA SER A 77 -4.35 -0.76 -9.26
C SER A 77 -3.85 0.32 -8.29
N LEU A 78 -4.58 1.44 -8.12
CA LEU A 78 -4.21 2.46 -7.14
C LEU A 78 -4.25 1.95 -5.70
N VAL A 79 -5.22 1.10 -5.34
CA VAL A 79 -5.27 0.48 -4.02
C VAL A 79 -4.10 -0.48 -3.81
N LEU A 80 -3.82 -1.35 -4.79
CA LEU A 80 -2.70 -2.30 -4.73
C LEU A 80 -1.34 -1.61 -4.61
N PHE A 81 -1.08 -0.58 -5.41
CA PHE A 81 0.15 0.20 -5.30
C PHE A 81 0.20 1.04 -4.03
N GLY A 82 -0.93 1.63 -3.65
CA GLY A 82 -1.03 2.46 -2.47
C GLY A 82 -0.68 1.70 -1.20
N MET A 83 -1.19 0.47 -1.07
CA MET A 83 -1.10 -0.26 0.18
C MET A 83 0.31 -0.77 0.51
N ILE A 84 1.21 -0.84 -0.48
CA ILE A 84 2.59 -1.33 -0.30
C ILE A 84 3.39 -0.46 0.67
N PHE A 85 3.22 0.87 0.62
CA PHE A 85 4.02 1.79 1.41
C PHE A 85 3.15 2.89 1.99
N TYR A 86 3.24 3.09 3.30
CA TYR A 86 2.32 3.94 4.05
C TYR A 86 2.28 5.41 3.56
N PRO A 87 3.42 6.09 3.30
CA PRO A 87 3.39 7.43 2.71
C PRO A 87 2.66 7.49 1.36
N ILE A 88 2.72 6.43 0.53
CA ILE A 88 1.95 6.39 -0.72
C ILE A 88 0.46 6.25 -0.42
N THR A 89 0.08 5.44 0.58
CA THR A 89 -1.30 5.38 1.07
C THR A 89 -1.80 6.77 1.48
N ILE A 90 -1.05 7.49 2.32
CA ILE A 90 -1.40 8.84 2.77
C ILE A 90 -1.54 9.79 1.58
N TYR A 91 -0.57 9.79 0.66
CA TYR A 91 -0.65 10.59 -0.56
C TYR A 91 -1.95 10.35 -1.34
N ILE A 92 -2.30 9.08 -1.58
CA ILE A 92 -3.51 8.71 -2.33
C ILE A 92 -4.76 9.09 -1.54
N CYS A 93 -4.83 8.83 -0.24
CA CYS A 93 -5.99 9.15 0.60
C CYS A 93 -6.29 10.66 0.60
N PHE A 94 -5.28 11.49 0.86
CA PHE A 94 -5.43 12.95 0.88
C PHE A 94 -5.79 13.50 -0.49
N TYR A 95 -5.10 13.07 -1.54
CA TYR A 95 -5.45 13.46 -2.90
C TYR A 95 -6.91 13.08 -3.25
N SER A 96 -7.33 11.88 -2.86
CA SER A 96 -8.70 11.39 -3.08
C SER A 96 -9.72 12.26 -2.36
N LEU A 97 -9.48 12.58 -1.10
CA LEU A 97 -10.37 13.42 -0.29
C LEU A 97 -10.48 14.83 -0.85
N LEU A 98 -9.35 15.44 -1.23
CA LEU A 98 -9.31 16.77 -1.85
C LEU A 98 -10.12 16.81 -3.16
N VAL A 99 -9.96 15.83 -4.04
CA VAL A 99 -10.76 15.76 -5.27
C VAL A 99 -12.24 15.48 -4.98
N SER A 100 -12.54 14.61 -4.02
CA SER A 100 -13.91 14.31 -3.61
C SER A 100 -14.63 15.55 -3.08
N SER A 101 -13.93 16.38 -2.31
CA SER A 101 -14.48 17.63 -1.78
C SER A 101 -14.95 18.58 -2.88
N ASN A 102 -14.23 18.65 -4.00
CA ASN A 102 -14.65 19.45 -5.16
C ASN A 102 -15.88 18.86 -5.85
N PHE A 103 -15.99 17.53 -5.93
CA PHE A 103 -17.20 16.89 -6.46
C PHE A 103 -18.40 17.14 -5.55
N ILE A 104 -18.25 17.02 -4.24
CA ILE A 104 -19.29 17.35 -3.26
C ILE A 104 -19.73 18.82 -3.42
N ARG A 105 -18.77 19.73 -3.59
CA ARG A 105 -19.06 21.15 -3.83
C ARG A 105 -19.93 21.36 -5.08
N GLN A 106 -19.57 20.72 -6.19
CA GLN A 106 -20.33 20.78 -7.45
C GLN A 106 -21.71 20.17 -7.33
N ILE A 107 -21.84 19.03 -6.64
CA ILE A 107 -23.15 18.44 -6.34
C ILE A 107 -24.02 19.44 -5.56
N GLY A 108 -23.45 20.13 -4.58
CA GLY A 108 -24.13 21.18 -3.83
C GLY A 108 -24.57 22.37 -4.69
N ASP A 109 -23.71 22.82 -5.62
CA ASP A 109 -24.05 23.90 -6.57
C ASP A 109 -25.19 23.47 -7.51
N ASN A 110 -25.11 22.27 -8.09
CA ASN A 110 -26.08 21.75 -9.03
C ASN A 110 -27.45 21.51 -8.39
N LEU A 111 -27.48 20.98 -7.16
CA LEU A 111 -28.73 20.77 -6.40
C LEU A 111 -29.23 22.06 -5.71
N ARG A 112 -28.51 23.18 -5.84
CA ARG A 112 -28.77 24.45 -5.14
C ARG A 112 -28.82 24.31 -3.60
N LEU A 113 -28.11 23.31 -3.06
CA LEU A 113 -28.01 23.03 -1.63
C LEU A 113 -26.76 23.69 -1.04
N LYS A 114 -26.93 24.92 -0.54
CA LYS A 114 -25.89 25.69 0.17
C LYS A 114 -25.11 24.89 1.24
N PRO A 115 -25.74 24.09 2.13
CA PRO A 115 -24.97 23.39 3.17
C PRO A 115 -23.97 22.38 2.59
N ILE A 116 -24.34 21.66 1.52
CA ILE A 116 -23.46 20.69 0.87
C ILE A 116 -22.27 21.39 0.19
N ASN A 117 -22.51 22.55 -0.42
CA ASN A 117 -21.44 23.36 -1.02
C ASN A 117 -20.41 23.81 0.02
N ILE A 118 -20.90 24.36 1.13
CA ILE A 118 -20.07 24.82 2.25
C ILE A 118 -19.27 23.65 2.81
N PHE A 119 -19.91 22.49 3.02
CA PHE A 119 -19.25 21.28 3.51
C PHE A 119 -18.09 20.85 2.61
N GLY A 120 -18.27 20.85 1.29
CA GLY A 120 -17.18 20.56 0.34
C GLY A 120 -16.00 21.54 0.45
N ARG A 121 -16.27 22.84 0.66
CA ARG A 121 -15.20 23.85 0.86
C ARG A 121 -14.46 23.64 2.18
N ILE A 122 -15.18 23.32 3.25
CA ILE A 122 -14.60 23.01 4.56
C ILE A 122 -13.65 21.83 4.44
N ILE A 123 -14.08 20.72 3.83
CA ILE A 123 -13.22 19.55 3.65
C ILE A 123 -11.93 19.92 2.92
N ASN A 124 -11.98 20.72 1.85
CA ASN A 124 -10.80 21.08 1.07
C ASN A 124 -9.75 21.85 1.91
N ILE A 125 -10.19 22.74 2.80
CA ILE A 125 -9.31 23.53 3.68
C ILE A 125 -8.80 22.68 4.85
N PHE A 126 -9.68 21.93 5.51
CA PHE A 126 -9.33 21.19 6.73
C PHE A 126 -8.56 19.91 6.45
N THR A 127 -8.76 19.26 5.30
CA THR A 127 -8.02 18.04 4.94
C THR A 127 -6.51 18.21 5.11
N PRO A 128 -5.82 19.12 4.40
CA PRO A 128 -4.37 19.25 4.52
C PRO A 128 -3.94 19.72 5.91
N LEU A 129 -4.73 20.59 6.56
CA LEU A 129 -4.43 21.07 7.91
C LEU A 129 -4.43 19.94 8.94
N ILE A 130 -5.46 19.10 8.92
CA ILE A 130 -5.58 17.93 9.80
C ILE A 130 -4.42 16.96 9.55
N GLY A 131 -4.08 16.71 8.28
CA GLY A 131 -2.95 15.84 7.94
C GLY A 131 -1.61 16.36 8.47
N ILE A 132 -1.33 17.64 8.26
CA ILE A 132 -0.10 18.26 8.76
C ILE A 132 -0.04 18.19 10.28
N ILE A 133 -1.13 18.55 10.97
CA ILE A 133 -1.18 18.50 12.44
C ILE A 133 -0.98 17.06 12.94
N TRP A 134 -1.69 16.09 12.35
CA TRP A 134 -1.61 14.68 12.76
C TRP A 134 -0.20 14.12 12.62
N PHE A 135 0.41 14.25 11.44
CA PHE A 135 1.72 13.66 11.20
C PHE A 135 2.88 14.46 11.79
N LEU A 136 2.69 15.73 12.14
CA LEU A 136 3.71 16.55 12.79
C LEU A 136 3.72 16.41 14.31
N PHE A 137 2.55 16.32 14.94
CA PHE A 137 2.44 16.39 16.40
C PHE A 137 2.01 15.07 17.06
N ILE A 138 1.31 14.18 16.36
CA ILE A 138 0.76 12.96 16.95
C ILE A 138 1.62 11.75 16.57
N GLU A 139 1.79 11.49 15.27
CA GLU A 139 2.50 10.30 14.79
C GLU A 139 3.99 10.54 14.57
N VAL A 140 4.39 11.80 14.28
CA VAL A 140 5.77 12.22 14.00
C VAL A 140 6.40 11.39 12.87
N ASP A 141 5.78 11.45 11.67
CA ASP A 141 6.27 10.80 10.45
C ASP A 141 6.49 11.81 9.31
N PHE A 142 7.75 12.18 9.09
CA PHE A 142 8.15 13.13 8.06
C PHE A 142 7.84 12.67 6.63
N TYR A 143 7.85 11.36 6.37
CA TYR A 143 7.52 10.84 5.04
C TYR A 143 6.03 11.01 4.74
N SER A 144 5.17 10.79 5.73
CA SER A 144 3.73 11.03 5.60
C SER A 144 3.41 12.52 5.50
N ILE A 145 4.13 13.41 6.20
CA ILE A 145 4.01 14.86 6.00
C ILE A 145 4.35 15.24 4.56
N ALA A 146 5.48 14.74 4.03
CA ALA A 146 5.88 14.98 2.65
C ALA A 146 4.81 14.47 1.67
N ALA A 147 4.23 13.30 1.94
CA ALA A 147 3.13 12.74 1.15
C ALA A 147 1.89 13.64 1.14
N VAL A 148 1.49 14.21 2.30
CA VAL A 148 0.41 15.21 2.37
C VAL A 148 0.76 16.43 1.52
N GLY A 149 1.97 16.98 1.65
CA GLY A 149 2.41 18.13 0.85
C GLY A 149 2.38 17.87 -0.67
N ILE A 150 2.91 16.73 -1.10
CA ILE A 150 2.89 16.31 -2.51
C ILE A 150 1.44 16.08 -2.99
N SER A 151 0.56 15.55 -2.15
CA SER A 151 -0.86 15.37 -2.47
C SER A 151 -1.56 16.71 -2.75
N VAL A 152 -1.26 17.73 -1.95
CA VAL A 152 -1.78 19.09 -2.14
C VAL A 152 -1.22 19.70 -3.42
N LEU A 153 0.10 19.62 -3.65
CA LEU A 153 0.72 20.15 -4.86
C LEU A 153 0.14 19.51 -6.13
N THR A 154 0.01 18.19 -6.14
CA THR A 154 -0.58 17.46 -7.28
C THR A 154 -2.07 17.78 -7.45
N PHE A 155 -2.80 18.00 -6.36
CA PHE A 155 -4.17 18.48 -6.40
C PHE A 155 -4.28 19.90 -7.00
N LEU A 156 -3.45 20.84 -6.57
CA LEU A 156 -3.43 22.21 -7.09
C LEU A 156 -3.06 22.23 -8.58
N HIS A 157 -2.04 21.48 -8.97
CA HIS A 157 -1.55 21.45 -10.35
C HIS A 157 -2.52 20.75 -11.32
N TYR A 158 -3.11 19.61 -10.91
CA TYR A 158 -3.89 18.75 -11.80
C TYR A 158 -5.30 18.43 -11.30
N GLY A 159 -5.46 18.22 -9.99
CA GLY A 159 -6.73 17.85 -9.36
C GLY A 159 -7.83 18.90 -9.54
N LEU A 160 -7.55 20.18 -9.26
CA LEU A 160 -8.49 21.30 -9.41
C LEU A 160 -9.08 21.35 -10.81
N LYS A 161 -8.21 21.45 -11.84
CA LYS A 161 -8.62 21.50 -13.24
C LYS A 161 -9.38 20.26 -13.68
N THR A 162 -9.03 19.08 -13.18
CA THR A 162 -9.69 17.83 -13.58
C THR A 162 -11.06 17.68 -12.94
N SER A 163 -11.19 18.05 -11.66
CA SER A 163 -12.46 17.98 -10.94
C SER A 163 -13.50 18.94 -11.49
N SER A 164 -13.11 20.08 -12.07
CA SER A 164 -14.02 21.09 -12.63
C SER A 164 -14.49 20.84 -14.06
N LEU A 165 -14.07 19.72 -14.68
CA LEU A 165 -14.50 19.40 -16.05
C LEU A 165 -15.97 18.97 -16.07
N SER A 166 -16.71 19.49 -17.05
CA SER A 166 -18.01 18.95 -17.43
C SER A 166 -17.88 17.54 -17.99
N LEU A 167 -19.00 16.81 -18.03
CA LEU A 167 -19.08 15.44 -18.52
C LEU A 167 -18.45 15.29 -19.91
N SER A 168 -18.89 16.15 -20.84
CA SER A 168 -18.42 16.19 -22.23
C SER A 168 -16.91 16.47 -22.35
N LYS A 169 -16.38 17.40 -21.55
CA LYS A 169 -14.93 17.70 -21.53
C LYS A 169 -14.12 16.54 -20.94
N LEU A 170 -14.69 15.82 -19.97
CA LEU A 170 -14.05 14.68 -19.33
C LEU A 170 -13.97 13.47 -20.27
N ILE A 171 -15.04 13.18 -21.03
CA ILE A 171 -15.03 12.16 -22.10
C ILE A 171 -13.99 12.51 -23.17
N LYS A 172 -14.01 13.75 -23.70
CA LYS A 172 -13.01 14.22 -24.67
C LYS A 172 -11.57 14.08 -24.15
N LYS A 173 -11.35 14.30 -22.85
CA LYS A 173 -10.05 14.12 -22.21
C LYS A 173 -9.64 12.65 -22.15
N TYR A 174 -10.59 11.72 -21.94
CA TYR A 174 -10.33 10.28 -21.95
C TYR A 174 -10.11 9.74 -23.36
N ASP A 175 -10.87 10.19 -24.35
CA ASP A 175 -10.67 9.80 -25.75
C ASP A 175 -9.30 10.21 -26.29
N LYS A 176 -8.84 11.40 -25.90
CA LYS A 176 -7.52 11.94 -26.28
C LYS A 176 -6.35 11.34 -25.50
N ARG A 177 -6.56 10.36 -24.61
CA ARG A 177 -5.47 9.73 -23.87
C ARG A 177 -4.47 9.08 -24.83
N ARG A 178 -3.18 9.29 -24.59
CA ARG A 178 -2.10 8.67 -25.36
C ARG A 178 -2.20 7.14 -25.39
N LEU A 179 -2.78 6.53 -24.35
CA LEU A 179 -3.04 5.08 -24.27
C LEU A 179 -3.92 4.55 -25.42
N ASN A 180 -4.88 5.34 -25.88
CA ASN A 180 -5.77 4.94 -26.99
C ASN A 180 -5.05 4.91 -28.34
N LYS A 181 -3.83 5.46 -28.44
CA LYS A 181 -3.00 5.41 -29.65
C LYS A 181 -2.24 4.10 -29.79
N PHE A 182 -2.11 3.31 -28.73
CA PHE A 182 -1.38 2.05 -28.76
C PHE A 182 -2.29 0.89 -29.21
N PRO A 183 -1.74 -0.14 -29.87
CA PRO A 183 -2.44 -1.39 -30.17
C PRO A 183 -3.09 -2.00 -28.92
N LYS A 184 -4.25 -2.65 -29.11
CA LYS A 184 -5.00 -3.29 -28.01
C LYS A 184 -4.15 -4.27 -27.18
N ALA A 185 -3.25 -5.01 -27.82
CA ALA A 185 -2.34 -5.94 -27.15
C ALA A 185 -1.47 -5.23 -26.10
N ILE A 186 -0.89 -4.07 -26.44
CA ILE A 186 -0.03 -3.30 -25.52
C ILE A 186 -0.85 -2.75 -24.35
N GLN A 187 -2.09 -2.32 -24.58
CA GLN A 187 -2.97 -1.87 -23.51
C GLN A 187 -3.27 -2.99 -22.50
N ILE A 188 -3.49 -4.22 -22.99
CA ILE A 188 -3.72 -5.40 -22.14
C ILE A 188 -2.47 -5.71 -21.33
N VAL A 189 -1.28 -5.71 -21.96
CA VAL A 189 -0.01 -5.93 -21.25
C VAL A 189 0.21 -4.87 -20.17
N PHE A 190 -0.09 -3.61 -20.46
CA PHE A 190 0.04 -2.53 -19.48
C PHE A 190 -0.92 -2.69 -18.29
N ILE A 191 -2.17 -3.07 -18.55
CA ILE A 191 -3.16 -3.38 -17.51
C ILE A 191 -2.69 -4.56 -16.65
N PHE A 192 -2.19 -5.62 -17.29
CA PHE A 192 -1.66 -6.78 -16.60
C PHE A 192 -0.49 -6.39 -15.71
N LEU A 193 0.46 -5.59 -16.22
CA LEU A 193 1.61 -5.10 -15.46
C LEU A 193 1.20 -4.26 -14.24
N LEU A 194 0.19 -3.40 -14.39
CA LEU A 194 -0.34 -2.56 -13.31
C LEU A 194 -0.94 -3.33 -12.13
N ILE A 195 -1.29 -4.60 -12.33
CA ILE A 195 -1.81 -5.49 -11.29
C ILE A 195 -0.71 -6.45 -10.85
N ALA A 196 -0.03 -7.09 -11.80
CA ALA A 196 0.99 -8.10 -11.54
C ALA A 196 2.16 -7.53 -10.72
N LEU A 197 2.65 -6.33 -11.06
CA LEU A 197 3.79 -5.73 -10.36
C LEU A 197 3.52 -5.54 -8.86
N PRO A 198 2.49 -4.79 -8.41
CA PRO A 198 2.26 -4.61 -6.98
C PRO A 198 1.91 -5.93 -6.30
N SER A 199 1.15 -6.83 -6.96
CA SER A 199 0.87 -8.17 -6.43
C SER A 199 2.15 -8.98 -6.18
N THR A 200 3.12 -8.95 -7.11
CA THR A 200 4.39 -9.66 -6.92
C THR A 200 5.20 -9.08 -5.76
N ILE A 201 5.24 -7.76 -5.60
CA ILE A 201 5.92 -7.13 -4.45
C ILE A 201 5.28 -7.62 -3.15
N LEU A 202 3.94 -7.60 -3.05
CA LEU A 202 3.23 -8.04 -1.85
C LEU A 202 3.45 -9.52 -1.55
N SER A 203 3.41 -10.38 -2.57
CA SER A 203 3.70 -11.80 -2.40
C SER A 203 5.13 -12.02 -1.93
N LEU A 204 6.11 -11.34 -2.51
CA LEU A 204 7.52 -11.44 -2.10
C LEU A 204 7.73 -10.90 -0.68
N SER A 205 7.07 -9.81 -0.29
CA SER A 205 7.08 -9.31 1.09
C SER A 205 6.58 -10.35 2.06
N ALA A 206 5.52 -11.10 1.71
CA ALA A 206 4.99 -12.16 2.55
C ALA A 206 5.91 -13.39 2.60
N VAL A 207 6.49 -13.77 1.47
CA VAL A 207 7.41 -14.93 1.36
C VAL A 207 8.69 -14.70 2.15
N TYR A 208 9.25 -13.49 2.06
CA TYR A 208 10.55 -13.14 2.61
C TYR A 208 10.47 -12.29 3.87
N ALA A 209 9.29 -12.20 4.51
CA ALA A 209 9.17 -11.65 5.84
C ALA A 209 10.08 -12.41 6.83
N PRO A 210 10.63 -11.75 7.86
CA PRO A 210 11.39 -12.42 8.89
C PRO A 210 10.58 -13.58 9.49
N PRO A 211 11.18 -14.77 9.61
CA PRO A 211 10.50 -15.93 10.13
C PRO A 211 10.13 -15.70 11.60
N GLU A 212 8.94 -16.14 11.99
CA GLU A 212 8.63 -16.25 13.41
C GLU A 212 9.55 -17.30 14.06
N LYS A 213 10.08 -16.94 15.23
CA LYS A 213 10.90 -17.86 16.02
C LYS A 213 10.05 -18.96 16.61
N LYS A 214 10.53 -20.20 16.54
CA LYS A 214 9.91 -21.33 17.24
C LYS A 214 10.82 -21.80 18.36
N THR A 215 10.33 -21.74 19.58
CA THR A 215 11.07 -22.21 20.75
C THR A 215 10.71 -23.66 21.07
N TYR A 216 11.74 -24.48 21.23
CA TYR A 216 11.66 -25.88 21.61
C TYR A 216 12.49 -26.14 22.87
N MET A 217 12.01 -27.06 23.70
CA MET A 217 12.76 -27.56 24.86
C MET A 217 13.37 -28.92 24.50
N ILE A 218 14.63 -28.91 24.05
CA ILE A 218 15.29 -30.11 23.55
C ILE A 218 15.84 -30.91 24.72
N GLU A 219 15.35 -32.14 24.89
CA GLU A 219 15.78 -33.05 25.94
C GLU A 219 17.13 -33.69 25.62
N MET A 220 18.06 -33.60 26.56
CA MET A 220 19.38 -34.22 26.49
C MET A 220 19.33 -35.66 27.02
N ARG A 221 20.41 -36.42 26.83
CA ARG A 221 20.52 -37.82 27.29
C ARG A 221 20.27 -38.00 28.79
N ASP A 222 20.54 -36.98 29.60
CA ASP A 222 20.37 -37.01 31.06
C ASP A 222 19.02 -36.41 31.52
N GLY A 223 18.08 -36.22 30.60
CA GLY A 223 16.71 -35.74 30.88
C GLY A 223 16.60 -34.23 31.07
N VAL A 224 17.71 -33.48 31.09
CA VAL A 224 17.64 -32.01 31.17
C VAL A 224 17.25 -31.43 29.82
N LYS A 225 16.37 -30.43 29.84
CA LYS A 225 15.85 -29.77 28.64
C LYS A 225 16.54 -28.43 28.43
N LEU A 226 17.07 -28.20 27.23
CA LEU A 226 17.70 -26.94 26.83
C LEU A 226 16.77 -26.12 25.95
N ALA A 227 16.61 -24.85 26.29
CA ALA A 227 15.81 -23.92 25.53
C ALA A 227 16.50 -23.62 24.20
N THR A 228 15.79 -23.84 23.09
CA THR A 228 16.34 -23.80 21.73
C THR A 228 15.39 -23.04 20.81
N ASP A 229 15.83 -21.91 20.30
CA ASP A 229 15.08 -21.12 19.31
C ASP A 229 15.49 -21.53 17.90
N VAL A 230 14.51 -21.78 17.05
CA VAL A 230 14.68 -22.18 15.65
C VAL A 230 14.09 -21.10 14.75
N TYR A 231 14.92 -20.63 13.84
CA TYR A 231 14.60 -19.65 12.82
C TYR A 231 14.71 -20.32 11.45
N PHE A 232 13.60 -20.40 10.73
CA PHE A 232 13.59 -20.95 9.38
C PHE A 232 14.01 -19.89 8.37
N ALA A 233 14.83 -20.28 7.39
CA ALA A 233 15.19 -19.40 6.29
C ALA A 233 13.91 -18.82 5.63
N PRO A 234 13.85 -17.50 5.38
CA PRO A 234 12.74 -16.87 4.65
C PRO A 234 12.49 -17.57 3.31
N GLY A 235 11.22 -17.82 2.97
CA GLY A 235 10.85 -18.53 1.74
C GLY A 235 11.24 -20.02 1.69
N SER A 236 11.61 -20.65 2.81
CA SER A 236 11.87 -22.09 2.85
C SER A 236 10.61 -22.94 2.70
N PHE A 237 9.45 -22.48 3.17
CA PHE A 237 8.17 -23.22 3.11
C PHE A 237 8.25 -24.67 3.62
N GLY A 238 9.07 -24.91 4.65
CA GLY A 238 9.29 -26.25 5.22
C GLY A 238 10.24 -27.14 4.42
N ALA A 239 10.83 -26.64 3.33
CA ALA A 239 11.90 -27.33 2.62
C ALA A 239 13.17 -27.40 3.49
N PRO A 240 13.92 -28.52 3.42
CA PRO A 240 15.17 -28.65 4.14
C PRO A 240 16.20 -27.62 3.66
N ARG A 241 16.88 -26.97 4.60
CA ARG A 241 18.00 -26.06 4.34
C ARG A 241 19.20 -26.43 5.21
N PRO A 242 20.41 -26.02 4.82
CA PRO A 242 21.57 -26.08 5.70
C PRO A 242 21.28 -25.36 7.03
N VAL A 243 21.79 -25.92 8.13
CA VAL A 243 21.53 -25.42 9.47
C VAL A 243 22.80 -24.87 10.10
N VAL A 244 22.73 -23.66 10.62
CA VAL A 244 23.75 -23.07 11.50
C VAL A 244 23.24 -23.15 12.93
N ILE A 245 24.00 -23.82 13.80
CA ILE A 245 23.68 -23.94 15.22
C ILE A 245 24.65 -23.07 16.01
N LEU A 246 24.10 -22.18 16.83
CA LEU A 246 24.82 -21.37 17.80
C LEU A 246 24.42 -21.82 19.20
N ARG A 247 25.40 -22.13 20.05
CA ARG A 247 25.17 -22.45 21.46
C ARG A 247 25.85 -21.38 22.31
N THR A 248 25.12 -20.81 23.26
CA THR A 248 25.59 -19.63 24.01
C THR A 248 25.37 -19.78 25.53
N PRO A 249 26.36 -19.41 26.36
CA PRO A 249 26.19 -19.27 27.81
C PRO A 249 25.68 -17.87 28.22
N TYR A 250 25.46 -16.97 27.27
CA TYR A 250 25.15 -15.56 27.54
C TYR A 250 23.67 -15.23 27.32
N GLY A 251 22.82 -16.24 27.38
CA GLY A 251 21.43 -16.16 26.96
C GLY A 251 21.29 -16.04 25.44
N LYS A 252 20.24 -16.66 24.91
CA LYS A 252 19.85 -16.63 23.50
C LYS A 252 19.10 -15.36 23.09
N SER A 253 18.62 -14.56 24.04
CA SER A 253 17.80 -13.38 23.74
C SER A 253 18.64 -12.15 23.35
N GLY A 254 18.14 -11.39 22.38
CA GLY A 254 18.70 -10.07 22.01
C GLY A 254 19.83 -10.21 20.99
N TRP A 255 21.08 -10.17 21.46
CA TRP A 255 22.25 -10.08 20.57
C TRP A 255 22.37 -11.27 19.60
N ALA A 256 21.99 -12.46 20.04
CA ALA A 256 22.08 -13.66 19.22
C ALA A 256 21.01 -13.67 18.12
N ASP A 257 19.81 -13.16 18.42
CA ASP A 257 18.73 -12.99 17.46
C ASP A 257 19.13 -11.99 16.37
N ASP A 258 19.60 -10.81 16.75
CA ASP A 258 19.96 -9.73 15.82
C ASP A 258 21.12 -10.12 14.89
N LEU A 259 22.18 -10.71 15.46
CA LEU A 259 23.36 -11.11 14.70
C LEU A 259 23.07 -12.27 13.75
N ALA A 260 22.43 -13.33 14.27
CA ALA A 260 22.27 -14.56 13.52
C ALA A 260 21.20 -14.44 12.43
N LEU A 261 20.13 -13.66 12.67
CA LEU A 261 19.09 -13.41 11.67
C LEU A 261 19.60 -12.55 10.51
N GLN A 262 20.33 -11.46 10.79
CA GLN A 262 20.83 -10.59 9.72
C GLN A 262 21.86 -11.30 8.83
N LEU A 263 22.74 -12.10 9.41
CA LEU A 263 23.84 -12.74 8.69
C LEU A 263 23.45 -14.04 7.99
N TYR A 264 22.77 -14.95 8.68
CA TYR A 264 22.56 -16.31 8.18
C TYR A 264 21.22 -16.50 7.48
N SER A 265 20.15 -15.81 7.91
CA SER A 265 18.85 -15.89 7.23
C SER A 265 18.92 -15.31 5.81
N THR A 266 19.75 -14.28 5.59
CA THR A 266 19.99 -13.68 4.26
C THR A 266 20.81 -14.58 3.33
N GLN A 267 21.40 -15.65 3.86
CA GLN A 267 22.17 -16.65 3.13
C GLN A 267 21.41 -17.97 2.95
N ASP A 268 20.10 -17.99 3.23
CA ASP A 268 19.22 -19.16 3.05
C ASP A 268 19.51 -20.34 4.01
N TYR A 269 20.05 -20.04 5.20
CA TYR A 269 20.26 -21.01 6.28
C TYR A 269 19.09 -21.04 7.27
N HIS A 270 18.78 -22.21 7.80
CA HIS A 270 18.08 -22.31 9.09
C HIS A 270 19.05 -21.99 10.22
N VAL A 271 18.62 -21.20 11.19
CA VAL A 271 19.44 -20.79 12.31
C VAL A 271 18.84 -21.34 13.59
N ILE A 272 19.67 -21.98 14.40
CA ILE A 272 19.27 -22.51 15.71
C ILE A 272 20.12 -21.83 16.76
N ILE A 273 19.49 -21.26 17.77
CA ILE A 273 20.16 -20.65 18.91
C ILE A 273 19.73 -21.39 20.17
N GLN A 274 20.68 -21.99 20.87
CA GLN A 274 20.41 -22.80 22.05
C GLN A 274 21.16 -22.24 23.27
N ASP A 275 20.44 -22.11 24.38
CA ASP A 275 21.05 -21.82 25.68
C ASP A 275 21.87 -23.02 26.15
N LEU A 276 23.06 -22.74 26.66
CA LEU A 276 23.84 -23.76 27.36
C LEU A 276 23.15 -24.15 28.68
N ARG A 277 23.65 -25.22 29.30
CA ARG A 277 23.09 -25.69 30.56
C ARG A 277 23.31 -24.64 31.65
N GLY A 278 22.25 -24.32 32.39
CA GLY A 278 22.31 -23.48 33.58
C GLY A 278 22.20 -21.97 33.31
N THR A 279 21.83 -21.61 32.08
CA THR A 279 21.51 -20.25 31.62
C THR A 279 20.07 -20.20 31.16
#